data_AF-A0A8T1FBZ7-F1
#
_entry.id   AF-A0A8T1FBZ7-F1
#
_cell.length_a   1.000
_cell.length_b   1.000
_cell.length_c   1.000
_cell.angle_alpha   90.00
_cell.angle_beta   90.00
_cell.angle_gamma   90.00
#
_symmetry.space_group_name_H-M   'P 1'
#
loop_
_entity.id
_entity.type
_entity.pdbx_description
1 polymer ?
#
loop_
_entity_poly.entity_id
_entity_poly.type
_entity_poly.pdbx_seq_one_letter_code
_entity_poly.pdbx_strand_id
1 'polypeptide(L)'
;MLSAPRPAAPATFPNSQVANFYFRPCRDHCDEIILEYCRCRCGTVRKRVAGTGFTNLMEHIRRERPSFAEEMLAATPGQTGSVVHYVSQTAQNTFGWLELLVKCNLPLSFCESKLARRSLKSVSVETIRRVMEAVARAVERSIAAELPKRFGLVFDGWSHDSEQFIAVFAWYEVDGAVHCPLLCMAPLVSDETDDLSAATHHTFLGTMLTHDYGKSVDQCIFLVGDNCSVNRRLADLIGVPLVGCTSHKLNRADSQQVSVCAEDLISDQAVMVKLRTLHHSAKLRFQTEHTHWGSSFATPSQNFELLPFIDSEDEELAELLPHAASKRRLHDLLGELKDVESVSKALQGSNVDLLDVRVWFDGLITEMPSYARYRAPRADIVHSPDFEAGCVLVLKGQAKRLTRAEKAALESFMVDPRAQDRATDEEEADASASFVKRIQENRRLDERQPSYELLASIPPTSNIVERFISIAQTTDWDARTVESAG
;
A
#
# COMPACT_ATOMS: atom_id res chain seq x y z
N MET A 1 40.71 -8.34 9.64
CA MET A 1 40.05 -8.67 10.91
C MET A 1 38.82 -7.78 11.02
N LEU A 2 37.67 -8.30 10.59
CA LEU A 2 36.39 -7.59 10.64
C LEU A 2 35.91 -7.62 12.10
N SER A 3 35.72 -6.46 12.70
CA SER A 3 35.13 -6.34 14.03
C SER A 3 33.74 -6.97 14.02
N ALA A 4 33.52 -7.91 14.93
CA ALA A 4 32.21 -8.53 15.13
C ALA A 4 31.14 -7.44 15.35
N PRO A 5 29.90 -7.67 14.89
CA PRO A 5 28.79 -6.76 15.16
C PRO A 5 28.67 -6.59 16.67
N ARG A 6 28.80 -5.34 17.12
CA ARG A 6 28.68 -4.97 18.53
C ARG A 6 27.26 -5.36 18.97
N PRO A 7 27.07 -6.19 20.01
CA PRO A 7 25.73 -6.51 20.48
C PRO A 7 25.00 -5.21 20.80
N ALA A 8 23.75 -5.10 20.36
CA ALA A 8 22.89 -3.97 20.66
C ALA A 8 22.96 -3.73 22.18
N ALA A 9 23.35 -2.52 22.59
CA ALA A 9 23.37 -2.17 23.99
C ALA A 9 21.95 -2.42 24.57
N PRO A 10 21.81 -3.13 25.70
CA PRO A 10 20.49 -3.38 26.26
C PRO A 10 19.78 -2.05 26.50
N ALA A 11 18.51 -1.96 26.09
CA ALA A 11 17.70 -0.77 26.24
C ALA A 11 17.74 -0.31 27.71
N THR A 12 18.48 0.76 27.98
CA THR A 12 18.71 1.22 29.36
C THR A 12 17.58 2.17 29.71
N PHE A 13 16.50 1.62 30.28
CA PHE A 13 15.39 2.43 30.74
C PHE A 13 15.79 3.26 31.98
N PRO A 14 15.46 4.56 32.04
CA PRO A 14 15.66 5.33 33.26
C PRO A 14 14.80 4.76 34.40
N ASN A 15 15.32 4.81 35.63
CA ASN A 15 14.64 4.27 36.82
C ASN A 15 13.20 4.79 37.00
N SER A 16 12.92 6.03 36.58
CA SER A 16 11.59 6.62 36.60
C SER A 16 10.62 5.91 35.65
N GLN A 17 11.06 5.59 34.43
CA GLN A 17 10.25 4.90 33.43
C GLN A 17 9.96 3.46 33.87
N VAL A 18 10.96 2.76 34.40
CA VAL A 18 10.79 1.40 34.94
C VAL A 18 9.83 1.41 36.12
N ALA A 19 10.04 2.31 37.09
CA ALA A 19 9.16 2.41 38.24
C ALA A 19 7.71 2.74 37.83
N ASN A 20 7.51 3.71 36.94
CA ASN A 20 6.16 4.08 36.48
C ASN A 20 5.48 3.00 35.63
N PHE A 21 6.25 2.07 35.04
CA PHE A 21 5.69 0.93 34.33
C PHE A 21 5.13 -0.12 35.30
N TYR A 22 5.87 -0.45 36.36
CA TYR A 22 5.49 -1.49 37.32
C TYR A 22 4.62 -1.00 38.48
N PHE A 23 4.69 0.28 38.83
CA PHE A 23 3.97 0.84 39.95
C PHE A 23 2.87 1.80 39.51
N ARG A 24 1.70 1.66 40.15
CA ARG A 24 0.60 2.62 40.06
C ARG A 24 0.41 3.30 41.42
N PRO A 25 0.00 4.59 41.46
CA PRO A 25 -0.34 5.23 42.71
C PRO A 25 -1.48 4.47 43.40
N CYS A 26 -1.40 4.31 44.72
CA CYS A 26 -2.52 3.81 45.49
C CYS A 26 -3.62 4.87 45.52
N ARG A 27 -4.87 4.44 45.63
CA ARG A 27 -6.01 5.32 45.81
C ARG A 27 -6.69 5.04 47.13
N ASP A 28 -7.25 6.08 47.72
CA ASP A 28 -8.03 5.96 48.95
C ASP A 28 -9.48 5.55 48.65
N HIS A 29 -10.32 5.56 49.69
CA HIS A 29 -11.75 5.22 49.59
C HIS A 29 -12.58 6.22 48.75
N CYS A 30 -12.03 7.39 48.45
CA CYS A 30 -12.65 8.45 47.65
C CYS A 30 -12.12 8.46 46.21
N ASP A 31 -11.33 7.45 45.83
CA ASP A 31 -10.60 7.36 44.56
C ASP A 31 -9.51 8.44 44.40
N GLU A 32 -9.10 9.12 45.48
CA GLU A 32 -8.03 10.13 45.44
C GLU A 32 -6.64 9.48 45.48
N ILE A 33 -5.67 10.09 44.78
CA ILE A 33 -4.32 9.55 44.67
C ILE A 33 -3.54 9.74 45.98
N ILE A 34 -3.09 8.63 46.57
CA ILE A 34 -2.18 8.62 47.71
C ILE A 34 -0.73 8.67 47.18
N LEU A 35 -0.13 9.85 47.15
CA LEU A 35 1.20 10.10 46.56
C LEU A 35 2.34 9.29 47.21
N GLU A 36 2.21 8.95 48.49
CA GLU A 36 3.25 8.23 49.23
C GLU A 36 3.28 6.73 48.96
N TYR A 37 2.19 6.13 48.52
CA TYR A 37 2.07 4.68 48.38
C TYR A 37 1.84 4.28 46.94
N CYS A 38 2.64 3.35 46.45
CA CYS A 38 2.51 2.82 45.11
C CYS A 38 2.30 1.30 45.19
N ARG A 39 1.40 0.78 44.36
CA ARG A 39 1.15 -0.66 44.22
C ARG A 39 1.86 -1.18 42.98
N CYS A 40 2.73 -2.17 43.19
CA CYS A 40 3.39 -2.90 42.12
C CYS A 40 2.38 -3.80 41.39
N ARG A 41 2.64 -4.15 40.12
CA ARG A 41 1.88 -5.16 39.37
C ARG A 41 1.84 -6.53 40.04
N CYS A 42 2.82 -6.88 40.88
CA CYS A 42 2.79 -8.09 41.70
C CYS A 42 1.85 -8.00 42.92
N GLY A 43 1.14 -6.88 43.10
CA GLY A 43 0.24 -6.63 44.22
C GLY A 43 0.91 -5.99 45.45
N THR A 44 2.24 -5.99 45.53
CA THR A 44 2.97 -5.42 46.68
C THR A 44 2.82 -3.90 46.76
N VAL A 45 2.43 -3.37 47.92
CA VAL A 45 2.39 -1.93 48.19
C VAL A 45 3.72 -1.47 48.78
N ARG A 46 4.28 -0.40 48.24
CA ARG A 46 5.54 0.21 48.68
C ARG A 46 5.34 1.69 48.96
N LYS A 47 5.89 2.16 50.08
CA LYS A 47 6.01 3.59 50.37
C LYS A 47 7.17 4.18 49.56
N ARG A 48 6.94 5.30 48.88
CA ARG A 48 7.99 6.05 48.20
C ARG A 48 8.78 6.84 49.25
N VAL A 49 10.06 6.53 49.39
CA VAL A 49 10.93 7.17 50.39
C VAL A 49 11.34 8.55 49.87
N ALA A 50 11.15 9.57 50.70
CA ALA A 50 11.55 10.94 50.37
C ALA A 50 13.08 11.03 50.23
N GLY A 51 13.56 11.74 49.20
CA GLY A 51 15.00 11.96 48.97
C GLY A 51 15.75 10.86 48.21
N THR A 52 15.19 9.65 48.06
CA THR A 52 15.85 8.54 47.33
C THR A 52 15.44 8.40 45.87
N GLY A 53 14.55 9.26 45.37
CA GLY A 53 14.03 9.20 44.01
C GLY A 53 13.18 7.94 43.75
N PHE A 54 13.61 7.10 42.79
CA PHE A 54 12.96 5.84 42.41
C PHE A 54 13.74 4.60 42.85
N THR A 55 14.86 4.78 43.56
CA THR A 55 15.85 3.73 43.82
C THR A 55 15.29 2.60 44.69
N ASN A 56 14.47 2.92 45.69
CA ASN A 56 13.80 1.96 46.55
C ASN A 56 12.74 1.12 45.80
N LEU A 57 12.06 1.71 44.81
CA LEU A 57 11.14 0.98 43.93
C LEU A 57 11.92 0.07 42.96
N MET A 58 13.07 0.54 42.47
CA MET A 58 13.95 -0.24 41.60
C MET A 58 14.56 -1.46 42.29
N GLU A 59 14.90 -1.37 43.58
CA GLU A 59 15.35 -2.54 44.34
C GLU A 59 14.28 -3.63 44.39
N HIS A 60 13.02 -3.26 44.60
CA HIS A 60 11.91 -4.21 44.54
C HIS A 60 11.76 -4.81 43.15
N ILE A 61 11.82 -4.00 42.09
CA ILE A 61 11.66 -4.49 40.71
C ILE A 61 12.80 -5.43 40.33
N ARG A 62 14.06 -5.07 40.60
CA ARG A 62 15.21 -5.93 40.29
C ARG A 62 15.16 -7.26 41.01
N ARG A 63 14.58 -7.30 42.22
CA ARG A 63 14.43 -8.52 43.01
C ARG A 63 13.28 -9.40 42.52
N GLU A 64 12.10 -8.83 42.29
CA GLU A 64 10.89 -9.59 41.93
C GLU A 64 10.74 -9.81 40.41
N ARG A 65 11.41 -9.00 39.59
CA ARG A 65 11.36 -9.00 38.12
C ARG A 65 12.76 -8.78 37.52
N PRO A 66 13.66 -9.79 37.58
CA PRO A 66 15.01 -9.65 37.04
C PRO A 66 15.04 -9.33 35.54
N SER A 67 14.07 -9.84 34.78
CA SER A 67 13.88 -9.62 33.33
C SER A 67 13.01 -8.40 33.00
N PHE A 68 12.90 -7.42 33.90
CA PHE A 68 11.96 -6.30 33.75
C PHE A 68 12.11 -5.52 32.43
N ALA A 69 13.31 -5.46 31.86
CA ALA A 69 13.59 -4.74 30.61
C ALA A 69 12.98 -5.44 29.39
N GLU A 70 13.06 -6.78 29.34
CA GLU A 70 12.44 -7.59 28.28
C GLU A 70 10.91 -7.53 28.39
N GLU A 71 10.37 -7.63 29.62
CA GLU A 71 8.94 -7.46 29.88
C GLU A 71 8.44 -6.09 29.42
N MET A 72 9.21 -5.02 29.63
CA MET A 72 8.85 -3.67 29.17
C MET A 72 8.91 -3.51 27.65
N LEU A 73 9.83 -4.19 26.98
CA LEU A 73 9.95 -4.18 25.51
C LEU A 73 8.85 -5.01 24.84
N ALA A 74 8.47 -6.14 25.44
CA ALA A 74 7.43 -7.03 24.92
C ALA A 74 6.00 -6.57 25.27
N ALA A 75 5.85 -5.57 26.15
CA ALA A 75 4.54 -5.15 26.64
C ALA A 75 3.69 -4.49 25.56
N THR A 76 2.51 -5.06 25.31
CA THR A 76 1.52 -4.47 24.40
C THR A 76 0.64 -3.44 25.12
N PRO A 77 0.05 -2.46 24.39
CA PRO A 77 -0.92 -1.51 24.96
C PRO A 77 -2.08 -2.19 25.70
N GLY A 78 -2.53 -3.36 25.23
CA GLY A 78 -3.57 -4.15 25.89
C GLY A 78 -3.18 -4.70 27.27
N GLN A 79 -1.89 -5.00 27.48
CA GLN A 79 -1.38 -5.49 28.77
C GLN A 79 -1.09 -4.38 29.78
N THR A 80 -0.74 -3.18 29.31
CA THR A 80 -0.37 -2.04 30.17
C THR A 80 -1.53 -1.08 30.39
N GLY A 81 -2.57 -1.15 29.56
CA GLY A 81 -3.73 -0.27 29.51
C GLY A 81 -3.41 1.06 28.83
N SER A 82 -2.39 1.77 29.31
CA SER A 82 -1.92 3.01 28.69
C SER A 82 -0.42 3.19 28.87
N VAL A 83 0.23 3.61 27.79
CA VAL A 83 1.67 3.92 27.74
C VAL A 83 1.98 5.28 28.38
N VAL A 84 0.96 6.13 28.55
CA VAL A 84 1.06 7.52 29.01
C VAL A 84 1.65 7.65 30.41
N HIS A 85 1.42 6.68 31.30
CA HIS A 85 1.88 6.79 32.69
C HIS A 85 3.41 6.64 32.84
N TYR A 86 4.09 5.97 31.89
CA TYR A 86 5.51 5.63 32.02
C TYR A 86 6.39 6.20 30.91
N VAL A 87 5.83 6.83 29.88
CA VAL A 87 6.60 7.58 28.88
C VAL A 87 6.77 9.04 29.29
N SER A 88 7.94 9.62 28.99
CA SER A 88 8.24 11.01 29.36
C SER A 88 7.27 12.01 28.70
N GLN A 89 6.97 13.12 29.38
CA GLN A 89 6.09 14.15 28.83
C GLN A 89 6.61 14.72 27.51
N THR A 90 7.94 14.80 27.36
CA THR A 90 8.59 15.23 26.11
C THR A 90 8.29 14.25 24.99
N ALA A 91 8.45 12.94 25.20
CA ALA A 91 8.14 11.95 24.19
C ALA A 91 6.66 11.93 23.82
N GLN A 92 5.75 12.10 24.80
CA GLN A 92 4.32 12.25 24.52
C GLN A 92 4.03 13.48 23.66
N ASN A 93 4.65 14.62 23.97
CA ASN A 93 4.49 15.84 23.20
C ASN A 93 5.00 15.68 21.77
N THR A 94 6.18 15.09 21.59
CA THR A 94 6.76 14.82 20.28
C THR A 94 5.91 13.84 19.49
N PHE A 95 5.42 12.77 20.11
CA PHE A 95 4.50 11.83 19.46
C PHE A 95 3.20 12.53 19.02
N GLY A 96 2.61 13.38 19.88
CA GLY A 96 1.44 14.17 19.52
C GLY A 96 1.68 15.07 18.30
N TRP A 97 2.88 15.66 18.18
CA TRP A 97 3.25 16.42 16.99
C TRP A 97 3.38 15.55 15.74
N LEU A 98 4.03 14.39 15.85
CA LEU A 98 4.14 13.46 14.73
C LEU A 98 2.76 12.99 14.26
N GLU A 99 1.91 12.59 15.20
CA GLU A 99 0.56 12.14 14.90
C GLU A 99 -0.24 13.24 14.19
N LEU A 100 -0.18 14.48 14.68
CA LEU A 100 -0.86 15.61 14.07
C LEU A 100 -0.33 15.93 12.68
N LEU A 101 0.99 16.06 12.53
CA LEU A 101 1.61 16.44 11.25
C LEU A 101 1.41 15.36 10.19
N VAL A 102 1.64 14.10 10.54
CA VAL A 102 1.57 12.97 9.61
C VAL A 102 0.11 12.61 9.28
N LYS A 103 -0.78 12.47 10.28
CA LYS A 103 -2.16 12.05 10.00
C LYS A 103 -3.01 13.16 9.37
N CYS A 104 -2.71 14.42 9.65
CA CYS A 104 -3.42 15.55 9.03
C CYS A 104 -2.69 16.11 7.80
N ASN A 105 -1.56 15.50 7.40
CA ASN A 105 -0.76 15.93 6.26
C ASN A 105 -0.43 17.43 6.27
N LEU A 106 0.05 17.93 7.41
CA LEU A 106 0.33 19.35 7.62
C LEU A 106 1.81 19.67 7.32
N PRO A 107 2.11 20.88 6.82
CA PRO A 107 3.49 21.33 6.65
C PRO A 107 4.27 21.25 7.97
N LEU A 108 5.56 20.84 7.92
CA LEU A 108 6.38 20.75 9.12
C LEU A 108 6.49 22.09 9.86
N SER A 109 6.51 23.20 9.12
CA SER A 109 6.51 24.56 9.68
C SER A 109 5.31 24.86 10.59
N PHE A 110 4.22 24.09 10.48
CA PHE A 110 3.05 24.24 11.33
C PHE A 110 3.37 24.05 12.83
N CYS A 111 4.37 23.22 13.17
CA CYS A 111 4.73 22.98 14.57
C CYS A 111 5.33 24.21 15.28
N GLU A 112 5.79 25.20 14.52
CA GLU A 112 6.31 26.47 15.03
C GLU A 112 5.25 27.60 15.04
N SER A 113 4.09 27.35 14.43
CA SER A 113 3.02 28.33 14.31
C SER A 113 2.43 28.73 15.67
N LYS A 114 2.00 30.00 15.79
CA LYS A 114 1.36 30.51 17.02
C LYS A 114 0.03 29.80 17.33
N LEU A 115 -0.69 29.35 16.31
CA LEU A 115 -1.98 28.66 16.44
C LEU A 115 -1.81 27.26 17.06
N ALA A 116 -0.77 26.54 16.66
CA ALA A 116 -0.55 25.16 17.10
C ALA A 116 -0.06 25.05 18.56
N ARG A 117 0.50 26.13 19.12
CA ARG A 117 0.92 26.23 20.54
C ARG A 117 -0.23 26.13 21.56
N ARG A 118 -1.48 26.20 21.11
CA ARG A 118 -2.65 26.05 21.97
C ARG A 118 -2.90 24.61 22.42
N SER A 119 -2.37 23.63 21.69
CA SER A 119 -2.65 22.20 21.93
C SER A 119 -1.43 21.41 22.38
N LEU A 120 -0.24 21.71 21.84
CA LEU A 120 1.02 21.01 22.15
C LEU A 120 2.13 22.01 22.51
N LYS A 121 3.11 21.57 23.32
CA LYS A 121 4.28 22.39 23.66
C LYS A 121 5.11 22.63 22.41
N SER A 122 5.58 23.87 22.25
CA SER A 122 6.41 24.31 21.12
C SER A 122 7.57 23.35 20.86
N VAL A 123 7.82 23.06 19.59
CA VAL A 123 8.92 22.23 19.09
C VAL A 123 9.46 22.85 17.82
N SER A 124 10.75 22.71 17.54
CA SER A 124 11.33 23.18 16.28
C SER A 124 11.14 22.15 15.16
N VAL A 125 11.09 22.63 13.92
CA VAL A 125 11.07 21.79 12.72
C VAL A 125 12.24 20.81 12.71
N GLU A 126 13.44 21.27 13.06
CA GLU A 126 14.64 20.43 13.12
C GLU A 126 14.52 19.30 14.14
N THR A 127 13.84 19.54 15.27
CA THR A 127 13.60 18.49 16.26
C THR A 127 12.61 17.46 15.73
N ILE A 128 11.52 17.91 15.10
CA ILE A 128 10.53 17.01 14.50
C ILE A 128 11.15 16.17 13.39
N ARG A 129 11.93 16.78 12.48
CA ARG A 129 12.62 16.06 11.39
C ARG A 129 13.51 14.94 11.91
N ARG A 130 14.37 15.22 12.92
CA ARG A 130 15.22 14.18 13.54
C ARG A 130 14.42 13.05 14.17
N VAL A 131 13.26 13.35 14.75
CA VAL A 131 12.40 12.33 15.35
C VAL A 131 11.70 11.53 14.26
N MET A 132 11.20 12.18 13.20
CA MET A 132 10.62 11.50 12.04
C MET A 132 11.61 10.51 11.43
N GLU A 133 12.87 10.90 11.22
CA GLU A 133 13.93 10.01 10.75
C GLU A 133 14.20 8.85 11.73
N ALA A 134 14.19 9.11 13.03
CA ALA A 134 14.39 8.06 14.03
C ALA A 134 13.22 7.06 14.05
N VAL A 135 11.99 7.55 13.83
CA VAL A 135 10.78 6.72 13.70
C VAL A 135 10.80 5.94 12.40
N ALA A 136 11.14 6.55 11.26
CA ALA A 136 11.30 5.88 9.98
C ALA A 136 12.28 4.70 10.10
N ARG A 137 13.48 4.94 10.66
CA ARG A 137 14.45 3.86 10.94
C ARG A 137 13.93 2.77 11.88
N ALA A 138 13.06 3.12 12.82
CA ALA A 138 12.44 2.12 13.71
C ALA A 138 11.40 1.28 12.98
N VAL A 139 10.61 1.90 12.10
CA VAL A 139 9.63 1.23 11.23
C VAL A 139 10.33 0.32 10.23
N GLU A 140 11.39 0.81 9.55
CA GLU A 140 12.24 0.01 8.64
C GLU A 140 12.76 -1.26 9.33
N ARG A 141 13.30 -1.14 10.55
CA ARG A 141 13.74 -2.31 11.33
C ARG A 141 12.60 -3.27 11.68
N SER A 142 11.41 -2.74 11.97
CA SER A 142 10.22 -3.57 12.24
C SER A 142 9.81 -4.34 10.99
N ILE A 143 9.73 -3.65 9.85
CA ILE A 143 9.44 -4.26 8.55
C ILE A 143 10.51 -5.30 8.22
N ALA A 144 11.79 -5.01 8.39
CA ALA A 144 12.89 -5.94 8.11
C ALA A 144 12.80 -7.24 8.94
N ALA A 145 12.35 -7.13 10.20
CA ALA A 145 12.15 -8.27 11.09
C ALA A 145 10.93 -9.13 10.71
N GLU A 146 9.86 -8.50 10.21
CA GLU A 146 8.61 -9.15 9.82
C GLU A 146 8.65 -9.72 8.39
N LEU A 147 9.32 -9.03 7.47
CA LEU A 147 9.35 -9.33 6.04
C LEU A 147 9.83 -10.77 5.81
N PRO A 148 9.01 -11.65 5.21
CA PRO A 148 9.36 -13.05 5.03
C PRO A 148 10.47 -13.26 4.00
N LYS A 149 10.88 -14.52 3.83
CA LYS A 149 11.87 -14.91 2.81
C LYS A 149 11.33 -14.87 1.38
N ARG A 150 10.01 -14.88 1.20
CA ARG A 150 9.31 -14.83 -0.08
C ARG A 150 8.29 -13.70 0.00
N PHE A 151 8.42 -12.70 -0.87
CA PHE A 151 7.52 -11.56 -0.92
C PHE A 151 7.38 -11.08 -2.37
N GLY A 152 6.34 -10.31 -2.67
CA GLY A 152 6.22 -9.56 -3.92
C GLY A 152 6.57 -8.09 -3.73
N LEU A 153 6.79 -7.40 -4.85
CA LEU A 153 6.92 -5.95 -4.87
C LEU A 153 5.80 -5.35 -5.72
N VAL A 154 5.11 -4.36 -5.16
CA VAL A 154 4.15 -3.52 -5.89
C VAL A 154 4.77 -2.14 -6.03
N PHE A 155 4.95 -1.67 -7.25
CA PHE A 155 5.64 -0.41 -7.47
C PHE A 155 5.08 0.33 -8.67
N ASP A 156 5.32 1.63 -8.66
CA ASP A 156 4.94 2.52 -9.73
C ASP A 156 5.89 3.72 -9.77
N GLY A 157 6.06 4.26 -10.97
CA GLY A 157 6.89 5.42 -11.23
C GLY A 157 6.05 6.64 -11.55
N TRP A 158 6.51 7.81 -11.14
CA TRP A 158 5.93 9.06 -11.65
C TRP A 158 7.01 10.10 -11.89
N SER A 159 6.69 11.04 -12.77
CA SER A 159 7.56 12.18 -13.07
C SER A 159 7.00 13.44 -12.41
N HIS A 160 7.85 14.22 -11.75
CA HIS A 160 7.50 15.54 -11.25
C HIS A 160 8.64 16.52 -11.53
N ASP A 161 8.35 17.62 -12.22
CA ASP A 161 9.30 18.71 -12.50
C ASP A 161 10.67 18.24 -13.06
N SER A 162 10.63 17.31 -14.01
CA SER A 162 11.79 16.65 -14.66
C SER A 162 12.50 15.57 -13.84
N GLU A 163 12.14 15.35 -12.58
CA GLU A 163 12.63 14.24 -11.75
C GLU A 163 11.71 13.02 -11.86
N GLN A 164 12.28 11.83 -11.90
CA GLN A 164 11.54 10.57 -11.83
C GLN A 164 11.64 9.99 -10.44
N PHE A 165 10.50 9.56 -9.92
CA PHE A 165 10.41 8.90 -8.63
C PHE A 165 9.85 7.51 -8.80
N ILE A 166 10.23 6.63 -7.88
CA ILE A 166 9.64 5.31 -7.70
C ILE A 166 9.13 5.16 -6.28
N ALA A 167 7.91 4.64 -6.15
CA ALA A 167 7.37 4.19 -4.88
C ALA A 167 7.27 2.67 -4.91
N VAL A 168 7.79 2.00 -3.87
CA VAL A 168 7.88 0.55 -3.78
C VAL A 168 7.26 0.08 -2.48
N PHE A 169 6.31 -0.85 -2.59
CA PHE A 169 5.68 -1.54 -1.48
C PHE A 169 6.10 -3.02 -1.49
N ALA A 170 6.34 -3.58 -0.32
CA ALA A 170 6.39 -5.04 -0.17
C ALA A 170 4.98 -5.61 -0.19
N TRP A 171 4.83 -6.86 -0.56
CA TRP A 171 3.57 -7.57 -0.52
C TRP A 171 3.75 -9.01 -0.06
N TYR A 172 3.16 -9.36 1.07
CA TYR A 172 3.30 -10.69 1.67
C TYR A 172 2.13 -11.00 2.60
N GLU A 173 2.06 -12.25 3.05
CA GLU A 173 1.03 -12.72 3.96
C GLU A 173 1.66 -13.23 5.25
N VAL A 174 1.09 -12.81 6.40
CA VAL A 174 1.45 -13.29 7.73
C VAL A 174 0.14 -13.63 8.45
N ASP A 175 0.04 -14.83 9.00
CA ASP A 175 -1.14 -15.31 9.74
C ASP A 175 -2.48 -15.13 8.99
N GLY A 176 -2.47 -15.28 7.65
CA GLY A 176 -3.65 -15.13 6.80
C GLY A 176 -4.07 -13.68 6.53
N ALA A 177 -3.30 -12.70 7.00
CA ALA A 177 -3.48 -11.28 6.71
C ALA A 177 -2.45 -10.82 5.67
N VAL A 178 -2.88 -9.98 4.74
CA VAL A 178 -2.00 -9.34 3.75
C VAL A 178 -1.34 -8.12 4.37
N HIS A 179 -0.01 -8.04 4.23
CA HIS A 179 0.81 -6.94 4.68
C HIS A 179 1.45 -6.25 3.48
N CYS A 180 1.26 -4.93 3.39
CA CYS A 180 1.75 -4.11 2.29
C CYS A 180 2.45 -2.82 2.77
N PRO A 181 3.58 -2.90 3.47
CA PRO A 181 4.30 -1.71 3.92
C PRO A 181 5.01 -1.00 2.75
N LEU A 182 5.04 0.33 2.79
CA LEU A 182 5.91 1.15 1.92
C LEU A 182 7.37 0.89 2.30
N LEU A 183 8.17 0.46 1.34
CA LEU A 183 9.61 0.25 1.52
C LEU A 183 10.42 1.50 1.22
N CYS A 184 10.09 2.18 0.13
CA CYS A 184 10.75 3.42 -0.23
C CYS A 184 9.89 4.27 -1.16
N MET A 185 10.14 5.57 -1.10
CA MET A 185 9.73 6.56 -2.09
C MET A 185 10.98 7.40 -2.36
N ALA A 186 11.57 7.27 -3.53
CA ALA A 186 12.86 7.90 -3.82
C ALA A 186 12.94 8.41 -5.26
N PRO A 187 13.64 9.53 -5.49
CA PRO A 187 14.02 9.92 -6.84
C PRO A 187 15.03 8.91 -7.40
N LEU A 188 14.84 8.51 -8.65
CA LEU A 188 15.78 7.73 -9.43
C LEU A 188 16.79 8.67 -10.08
N VAL A 189 17.70 9.21 -9.28
CA VAL A 189 18.90 9.90 -9.77
C VAL A 189 20.08 8.97 -9.50
N SER A 190 20.59 8.32 -10.54
CA SER A 190 21.85 7.58 -10.47
C SER A 190 22.89 8.30 -11.32
N ASP A 191 24.04 8.63 -10.73
CA ASP A 191 25.08 9.44 -11.35
C ASP A 191 25.56 8.94 -12.73
N GLU A 192 26.03 9.91 -13.53
CA GLU A 192 26.78 9.87 -14.80
C GLU A 192 26.14 9.15 -16.01
N THR A 193 25.20 8.24 -15.81
CA THR A 193 24.42 7.58 -16.86
C THR A 193 22.94 7.63 -16.54
N ASP A 194 22.28 8.75 -16.87
CA ASP A 194 20.83 9.00 -16.73
C ASP A 194 19.97 8.08 -17.63
N ASP A 195 20.20 6.77 -17.61
CA ASP A 195 19.23 5.82 -18.15
C ASP A 195 18.28 5.38 -17.02
N LEU A 196 17.02 5.77 -17.14
CA LEU A 196 15.89 5.25 -16.34
C LEU A 196 15.60 3.79 -16.75
N SER A 197 16.68 3.01 -16.89
CA SER A 197 16.67 1.68 -17.43
C SER A 197 16.23 0.69 -16.35
N ALA A 198 15.79 -0.47 -16.82
CA ALA A 198 15.49 -1.58 -15.93
C ALA A 198 16.71 -2.03 -15.11
N ALA A 199 17.94 -1.81 -15.60
CA ALA A 199 19.17 -2.14 -14.89
C ALA A 199 19.41 -1.18 -13.71
N THR A 200 19.12 0.10 -13.90
CA THR A 200 19.14 1.12 -12.82
C THR A 200 18.11 0.78 -11.75
N HIS A 201 16.87 0.45 -12.14
CA HIS A 201 15.84 0.01 -11.20
C HIS A 201 16.24 -1.26 -10.44
N HIS A 202 16.79 -2.25 -11.14
CA HIS A 202 17.26 -3.50 -10.53
C HIS A 202 18.36 -3.23 -9.48
N THR A 203 19.35 -2.39 -9.81
CA THR A 203 20.46 -2.04 -8.92
C THR A 203 19.97 -1.25 -7.70
N PHE A 204 19.05 -0.30 -7.92
CA PHE A 204 18.40 0.45 -6.85
C PHE A 204 17.66 -0.46 -5.88
N LEU A 205 16.78 -1.34 -6.39
CA LEU A 205 16.03 -2.31 -5.56
C LEU A 205 16.97 -3.25 -4.80
N GLY A 206 18.02 -3.73 -5.45
CA GLY A 206 19.05 -4.58 -4.82
C GLY A 206 19.74 -3.90 -3.65
N THR A 207 20.15 -2.65 -3.85
CA THR A 207 20.85 -1.86 -2.83
C THR A 207 19.93 -1.54 -1.66
N MET A 208 18.73 -1.04 -1.94
CA MET A 208 17.72 -0.68 -0.93
C MET A 208 17.31 -1.90 -0.09
N LEU A 209 16.94 -3.02 -0.73
CA LEU A 209 16.53 -4.23 -0.02
C LEU A 209 17.65 -4.80 0.85
N THR A 210 18.89 -4.79 0.35
CA THR A 210 20.04 -5.34 1.09
C THR A 210 20.40 -4.45 2.28
N HIS A 211 20.50 -3.15 2.05
CA HIS A 211 20.98 -2.20 3.06
C HIS A 211 19.93 -1.94 4.15
N ASP A 212 18.67 -1.71 3.76
CA ASP A 212 17.62 -1.24 4.68
C ASP A 212 16.84 -2.40 5.32
N TYR A 213 16.69 -3.52 4.59
CA TYR A 213 15.84 -4.65 5.00
C TYR A 213 16.57 -5.99 5.16
N GLY A 214 17.86 -6.06 4.81
CA GLY A 214 18.64 -7.30 4.86
C GLY A 214 18.09 -8.39 3.96
N LYS A 215 17.46 -8.04 2.82
CA LYS A 215 16.89 -8.96 1.84
C LYS A 215 17.60 -8.90 0.51
N SER A 216 17.64 -10.02 -0.21
CA SER A 216 18.04 -10.05 -1.62
C SER A 216 16.84 -9.79 -2.53
N VAL A 217 17.09 -9.21 -3.70
CA VAL A 217 16.10 -9.12 -4.80
C VAL A 217 15.64 -10.50 -5.24
N ASP A 218 16.49 -11.54 -5.16
CA ASP A 218 16.14 -12.92 -5.53
C ASP A 218 15.05 -13.54 -4.62
N GLN A 219 14.77 -12.91 -3.48
CA GLN A 219 13.70 -13.30 -2.57
C GLN A 219 12.34 -12.75 -2.99
N CYS A 220 12.33 -11.82 -3.94
CA CYS A 220 11.13 -11.39 -4.62
C CYS A 220 10.62 -12.52 -5.52
N ILE A 221 9.32 -12.82 -5.46
CA ILE A 221 8.72 -13.92 -6.25
C ILE A 221 7.69 -13.45 -7.28
N PHE A 222 7.31 -12.17 -7.26
CA PHE A 222 6.52 -11.52 -8.31
C PHE A 222 6.62 -10.00 -8.22
N LEU A 223 6.34 -9.35 -9.33
CA LEU A 223 6.21 -7.90 -9.44
C LEU A 223 4.78 -7.52 -9.82
N VAL A 224 4.30 -6.38 -9.31
CA VAL A 224 3.06 -5.75 -9.74
C VAL A 224 3.36 -4.29 -10.07
N GLY A 225 2.98 -3.87 -11.27
CA GLY A 225 3.23 -2.52 -11.77
C GLY A 225 2.63 -2.35 -13.15
N ASP A 226 2.76 -1.15 -13.72
CA ASP A 226 2.31 -0.93 -15.09
C ASP A 226 3.08 -1.80 -16.10
N ASN A 227 2.50 -2.01 -17.29
CA ASN A 227 3.11 -2.82 -18.35
C ASN A 227 4.09 -2.01 -19.21
N CYS A 228 4.76 -0.98 -18.66
CA CYS A 228 5.77 -0.26 -19.43
C CYS A 228 6.97 -1.17 -19.77
N SER A 229 7.75 -0.80 -20.78
CA SER A 229 8.90 -1.59 -21.23
C SER A 229 9.96 -1.76 -20.14
N VAL A 230 10.16 -0.75 -19.29
CA VAL A 230 11.11 -0.78 -18.18
C VAL A 230 10.70 -1.84 -17.16
N ASN A 231 9.43 -1.89 -16.77
CA ASN A 231 8.93 -2.85 -15.78
C ASN A 231 8.94 -4.29 -16.29
N ARG A 232 8.60 -4.49 -17.57
CA ARG A 232 8.75 -5.81 -18.23
C ARG A 232 10.20 -6.28 -18.20
N ARG A 233 11.12 -5.40 -18.62
CA ARG A 233 12.54 -5.72 -18.63
C ARG A 233 13.09 -5.94 -17.21
N LEU A 234 12.59 -5.22 -16.21
CA LEU A 234 12.96 -5.41 -14.82
C LEU A 234 12.52 -6.79 -14.32
N ALA A 235 11.30 -7.22 -14.64
CA ALA A 235 10.82 -8.55 -14.32
C ALA A 235 11.68 -9.65 -14.95
N ASP A 236 12.08 -9.47 -16.21
CA ASP A 236 13.00 -10.39 -16.89
C ASP A 236 14.38 -10.45 -16.22
N LEU A 237 14.91 -9.31 -15.77
CA LEU A 237 16.20 -9.24 -15.09
C LEU A 237 16.18 -9.93 -13.73
N ILE A 238 15.09 -9.78 -12.98
CA ILE A 238 14.88 -10.44 -11.68
C ILE A 238 14.52 -11.93 -11.88
N GLY A 239 13.91 -12.29 -13.01
CA GLY A 239 13.49 -13.66 -13.32
C GLY A 239 12.16 -14.05 -12.67
N VAL A 240 11.26 -13.09 -12.47
CA VAL A 240 9.97 -13.28 -11.77
C VAL A 240 8.79 -12.84 -12.65
N PRO A 241 7.58 -13.38 -12.44
CA PRO A 241 6.41 -12.93 -13.16
C PRO A 241 6.04 -11.47 -12.85
N LEU A 242 5.56 -10.76 -13.88
CA LEU A 242 4.99 -9.41 -13.75
C LEU A 242 3.48 -9.48 -13.93
N VAL A 243 2.76 -9.09 -12.88
CA VAL A 243 1.33 -8.82 -12.96
C VAL A 243 1.14 -7.38 -13.40
N GLY A 244 0.76 -7.22 -14.65
CA GLY A 244 0.52 -5.91 -15.23
C GLY A 244 -0.72 -5.24 -14.67
N CYS A 245 -0.60 -3.97 -14.26
CA CYS A 245 -1.69 -3.20 -13.68
C CYS A 245 -2.96 -3.24 -14.55
N THR A 246 -4.01 -3.84 -13.99
CA THR A 246 -5.28 -4.07 -14.68
C THR A 246 -5.99 -2.74 -14.99
N SER A 247 -5.89 -1.73 -14.11
CA SER A 247 -6.41 -0.37 -14.36
C SER A 247 -5.79 0.24 -15.62
N HIS A 248 -4.48 0.07 -15.80
CA HIS A 248 -3.77 0.55 -16.99
C HIS A 248 -4.13 -0.27 -18.25
N LYS A 249 -4.29 -1.60 -18.15
CA LYS A 249 -4.83 -2.44 -19.24
C LYS A 249 -6.24 -1.98 -19.67
N LEU A 250 -7.08 -1.61 -18.70
CA LEU A 250 -8.45 -1.12 -18.93
C LEU A 250 -8.42 0.23 -19.66
N ASN A 251 -7.68 1.21 -19.12
CA ASN A 251 -7.56 2.57 -19.65
C ASN A 251 -7.01 2.64 -21.09
N ARG A 252 -6.07 1.74 -21.46
CA ARG A 252 -5.54 1.67 -22.83
C ARG A 252 -6.60 1.24 -23.86
N ALA A 253 -7.46 0.29 -23.49
CA ALA A 253 -8.55 -0.12 -24.37
C ALA A 253 -9.56 1.02 -24.57
N ASP A 254 -9.81 1.79 -23.51
CA ASP A 254 -10.75 2.92 -23.54
C ASP A 254 -10.19 4.06 -24.37
N SER A 255 -8.91 4.40 -24.18
CA SER A 255 -8.21 5.42 -24.97
C SER A 255 -8.29 5.12 -26.48
N GLN A 256 -8.23 3.85 -26.88
CA GLN A 256 -8.42 3.46 -28.28
C GLN A 256 -9.87 3.70 -28.74
N GLN A 257 -10.88 3.36 -27.94
CA GLN A 257 -12.28 3.59 -28.31
C GLN A 257 -12.63 5.07 -28.37
N VAL A 258 -12.18 5.84 -27.37
CA VAL A 258 -12.30 7.31 -27.35
C VAL A 258 -11.63 7.93 -28.58
N SER A 259 -10.50 7.38 -29.05
CA SER A 259 -9.83 7.89 -30.26
C SER A 259 -10.66 7.71 -31.54
N VAL A 260 -11.54 6.71 -31.62
CA VAL A 260 -12.43 6.48 -32.77
C VAL A 260 -13.48 7.58 -32.89
N CYS A 261 -13.90 8.16 -31.76
CA CYS A 261 -14.84 9.28 -31.70
C CYS A 261 -14.16 10.62 -31.43
N ALA A 262 -12.84 10.74 -31.59
CA ALA A 262 -12.09 11.93 -31.19
C ALA A 262 -12.62 13.22 -31.85
N GLU A 263 -12.95 13.18 -33.13
CA GLU A 263 -13.52 14.34 -33.83
C GLU A 263 -14.89 14.74 -33.27
N ASP A 264 -15.75 13.75 -32.99
CA ASP A 264 -17.06 13.98 -32.40
C ASP A 264 -16.95 14.55 -30.97
N LEU A 265 -15.99 14.06 -30.18
CA LEU A 265 -15.65 14.57 -28.84
C LEU A 265 -15.09 15.99 -28.89
N ILE A 266 -14.27 16.34 -29.89
CA ILE A 266 -13.75 17.70 -30.08
C ILE A 266 -14.90 18.67 -30.39
N SER A 267 -15.84 18.28 -31.25
CA SER A 267 -17.04 19.09 -31.52
C SER A 267 -17.89 19.30 -30.27
N ASP A 268 -18.11 18.23 -29.49
CA ASP A 268 -18.85 18.29 -28.24
C ASP A 268 -18.16 19.18 -27.19
N GLN A 269 -16.82 19.13 -27.11
CA GLN A 269 -16.03 19.98 -26.21
C GLN A 269 -16.00 21.46 -26.65
N ALA A 270 -16.06 21.74 -27.95
CA ALA A 270 -16.16 23.10 -28.47
C ALA A 270 -17.46 23.80 -28.02
N VAL A 271 -18.58 23.06 -28.00
CA VAL A 271 -19.85 23.52 -27.44
C VAL A 271 -19.68 23.91 -25.96
N MET A 272 -18.99 23.08 -25.17
CA MET A 272 -18.77 23.36 -23.75
C MET A 272 -17.88 24.55 -23.47
N VAL A 273 -16.83 24.76 -24.27
CA VAL A 273 -15.97 25.94 -24.17
C VAL A 273 -16.79 27.21 -24.43
N LYS A 274 -17.69 27.17 -25.43
CA LYS A 274 -18.58 28.29 -25.75
C LYS A 274 -19.63 28.55 -24.66
N LEU A 275 -20.27 27.50 -24.12
CA LEU A 275 -21.24 27.61 -23.03
C LEU A 275 -20.61 28.12 -21.71
N ARG A 276 -19.31 27.87 -21.49
CA ARG A 276 -18.55 28.40 -20.34
C ARG A 276 -18.23 29.91 -20.45
N THR A 277 -18.49 30.55 -21.59
CA THR A 277 -18.31 32.00 -21.72
C THR A 277 -19.34 32.77 -20.89
N LEU A 278 -18.97 33.98 -20.43
CA LEU A 278 -19.77 34.79 -19.51
C LEU A 278 -21.23 35.02 -19.97
N HIS A 279 -21.47 35.09 -21.28
CA HIS A 279 -22.80 35.36 -21.86
C HIS A 279 -23.78 34.17 -21.73
N HIS A 280 -23.28 32.93 -21.80
CA HIS A 280 -24.08 31.70 -21.74
C HIS A 280 -23.98 30.98 -20.37
N SER A 281 -22.99 31.34 -19.54
CA SER A 281 -22.75 30.76 -18.21
C SER A 281 -23.92 30.94 -17.22
N ALA A 282 -24.80 31.93 -17.44
CA ALA A 282 -25.99 32.14 -16.61
C ALA A 282 -27.03 31.01 -16.78
N LYS A 283 -27.08 30.36 -17.96
CA LYS A 283 -27.96 29.20 -18.23
C LYS A 283 -27.43 27.91 -17.56
N LEU A 284 -26.11 27.79 -17.36
CA LEU A 284 -25.46 26.66 -16.66
C LEU A 284 -25.69 26.67 -15.13
N ARG A 285 -25.90 27.86 -14.52
CA ARG A 285 -26.02 28.03 -13.06
C ARG A 285 -27.29 27.43 -12.45
N PHE A 286 -28.26 27.01 -13.25
CA PHE A 286 -29.52 26.42 -12.75
C PHE A 286 -29.47 24.90 -12.57
N GLN A 287 -28.39 24.19 -12.99
CA GLN A 287 -28.39 22.72 -13.01
C GLN A 287 -27.12 22.01 -12.52
N THR A 288 -26.04 22.71 -12.14
CA THR A 288 -24.81 22.07 -11.64
C THR A 288 -24.81 21.93 -10.12
N GLU A 289 -25.53 20.95 -9.58
CA GLU A 289 -25.24 20.34 -8.28
C GLU A 289 -24.99 18.83 -8.47
N HIS A 290 -23.88 18.41 -9.10
CA HIS A 290 -23.29 17.10 -8.86
C HIS A 290 -21.79 17.06 -9.23
N THR A 291 -20.97 17.11 -8.16
CA THR A 291 -19.71 16.40 -7.92
C THR A 291 -18.73 16.14 -9.09
N HIS A 292 -17.72 16.99 -9.12
CA HIS A 292 -16.32 16.74 -9.48
C HIS A 292 -15.84 15.30 -9.17
N TRP A 293 -15.42 14.53 -10.19
CA TRP A 293 -14.24 13.59 -10.25
C TRP A 293 -14.28 12.77 -11.57
N GLY A 294 -13.13 12.65 -12.26
CA GLY A 294 -12.85 11.67 -13.33
C GLY A 294 -12.63 12.23 -14.74
N SER A 295 -11.38 12.57 -15.09
CA SER A 295 -10.97 13.00 -16.42
C SER A 295 -11.28 11.93 -17.49
N SER A 296 -11.68 12.39 -18.68
CA SER A 296 -12.18 11.64 -19.86
C SER A 296 -13.63 11.14 -19.82
N PHE A 297 -14.17 10.70 -18.68
CA PHE A 297 -15.50 10.06 -18.60
C PHE A 297 -16.65 10.99 -18.20
N ALA A 298 -16.38 12.02 -17.39
CA ALA A 298 -17.42 12.90 -16.85
C ALA A 298 -17.94 13.94 -17.87
N THR A 299 -17.10 14.34 -18.82
CA THR A 299 -17.41 15.43 -19.76
C THR A 299 -18.51 15.09 -20.76
N PRO A 300 -18.52 13.94 -21.47
CA PRO A 300 -19.55 13.68 -22.48
C PRO A 300 -20.96 13.52 -21.86
N SER A 301 -21.08 12.82 -20.73
CA SER A 301 -22.37 12.61 -20.04
C SER A 301 -23.04 13.93 -19.67
N GLN A 302 -22.27 14.86 -19.10
CA GLN A 302 -22.77 16.17 -18.70
C GLN A 302 -23.19 17.02 -19.91
N ASN A 303 -22.55 16.84 -21.06
CA ASN A 303 -22.87 17.57 -22.29
C ASN A 303 -24.21 17.09 -22.88
N PHE A 304 -24.45 15.76 -22.90
CA PHE A 304 -25.72 15.20 -23.38
C PHE A 304 -26.93 15.62 -22.56
N GLU A 305 -26.78 15.79 -21.25
CA GLU A 305 -27.83 16.29 -20.37
C GLU A 305 -28.16 17.77 -20.63
N LEU A 306 -27.18 18.55 -21.12
CA LEU A 306 -27.35 19.97 -21.43
C LEU A 306 -27.92 20.22 -22.83
N LEU A 307 -27.75 19.29 -23.78
CA LEU A 307 -28.20 19.43 -25.18
C LEU A 307 -29.68 19.83 -25.36
N PRO A 308 -30.66 19.32 -24.59
CA PRO A 308 -32.07 19.72 -24.72
C PRO A 308 -32.34 21.17 -24.29
N PHE A 309 -31.42 21.79 -23.55
CA PHE A 309 -31.55 23.13 -22.99
C PHE A 309 -30.79 24.19 -23.79
N ILE A 310 -30.11 23.78 -24.87
CA ILE A 310 -29.44 24.69 -25.81
C ILE A 310 -30.49 25.23 -26.79
N ASP A 311 -30.50 26.55 -26.95
CA ASP A 311 -31.39 27.22 -27.89
C ASP A 311 -30.96 26.90 -29.33
N SER A 312 -31.82 26.22 -30.08
CA SER A 312 -31.56 25.84 -31.46
C SER A 312 -31.62 27.01 -32.45
N GLU A 313 -32.11 28.17 -32.01
CA GLU A 313 -32.16 29.40 -32.82
C GLU A 313 -30.94 30.31 -32.63
N ASP A 314 -30.03 29.98 -31.71
CA ASP A 314 -28.74 30.65 -31.57
C ASP A 314 -27.80 30.17 -32.69
N GLU A 315 -27.68 30.97 -33.75
CA GLU A 315 -26.91 30.66 -34.99
C GLU A 315 -25.43 30.33 -34.68
N GLU A 316 -24.86 30.93 -33.64
CA GLU A 316 -23.47 30.70 -33.21
C GLU A 316 -23.30 29.37 -32.45
N LEU A 317 -24.34 28.92 -31.73
CA LEU A 317 -24.36 27.60 -31.08
C LEU A 317 -24.78 26.49 -32.04
N ALA A 318 -25.69 26.77 -32.98
CA ALA A 318 -26.20 25.84 -33.97
C ALA A 318 -25.08 25.30 -34.88
N GLU A 319 -24.11 26.14 -35.24
CA GLU A 319 -22.91 25.74 -36.00
C GLU A 319 -21.96 24.81 -35.21
N LEU A 320 -21.98 24.88 -33.87
CA LEU A 320 -21.13 24.07 -33.00
C LEU A 320 -21.79 22.76 -32.56
N LEU A 321 -23.11 22.63 -32.70
CA LEU A 321 -23.83 21.43 -32.26
C LEU A 321 -23.41 20.20 -33.07
N PRO A 322 -23.07 19.07 -32.40
CA PRO A 322 -22.73 17.85 -33.12
C PRO A 322 -23.91 17.37 -33.97
N HIS A 323 -23.59 16.90 -35.19
CA HIS A 323 -24.58 16.36 -36.12
C HIS A 323 -25.33 15.17 -35.48
N ALA A 324 -26.56 14.89 -35.91
CA ALA A 324 -27.36 13.79 -35.36
C ALA A 324 -26.63 12.43 -35.39
N ALA A 325 -25.82 12.19 -36.42
CA ALA A 325 -24.97 11.00 -36.52
C ALA A 325 -23.86 10.97 -35.46
N SER A 326 -23.20 12.09 -35.20
CA SER A 326 -22.18 12.26 -34.16
C SER A 326 -22.78 12.07 -32.76
N LYS A 327 -23.94 12.68 -32.49
CA LYS A 327 -24.68 12.49 -31.23
C LYS A 327 -25.02 11.03 -30.96
N ARG A 328 -25.45 10.28 -31.99
CA ARG A 328 -25.72 8.86 -31.86
C ARG A 328 -24.47 8.05 -31.53
N ARG A 329 -23.36 8.28 -32.26
CA ARG A 329 -22.08 7.60 -32.00
C ARG A 329 -21.56 7.85 -30.59
N LEU A 330 -21.65 9.10 -30.12
CA LEU A 330 -21.24 9.46 -28.77
C LEU A 330 -22.16 8.87 -27.68
N HIS A 331 -23.47 8.74 -27.94
CA HIS A 331 -24.39 8.07 -27.02
C HIS A 331 -24.11 6.55 -26.94
N ASP A 332 -23.82 5.92 -28.08
CA ASP A 332 -23.43 4.52 -28.14
C ASP A 332 -22.09 4.30 -27.39
N LEU A 333 -21.09 5.17 -27.63
CA LEU A 333 -19.82 5.18 -26.89
C LEU A 333 -20.05 5.37 -25.39
N LEU A 334 -20.93 6.27 -24.98
CA LEU A 334 -21.23 6.49 -23.57
C LEU A 334 -21.86 5.25 -22.92
N GLY A 335 -22.71 4.53 -23.67
CA GLY A 335 -23.23 3.24 -23.25
C GLY A 335 -22.11 2.24 -22.96
N GLU A 336 -21.18 2.07 -23.90
CA GLU A 336 -20.02 1.17 -23.78
C GLU A 336 -19.10 1.55 -22.61
N LEU A 337 -18.86 2.86 -22.40
CA LEU A 337 -17.99 3.34 -21.32
C LEU A 337 -18.57 3.11 -19.92
N LYS A 338 -19.90 2.94 -19.76
CA LYS A 338 -20.52 2.65 -18.46
C LYS A 338 -20.10 1.29 -17.92
N ASP A 339 -20.08 0.28 -18.77
CA ASP A 339 -19.66 -1.07 -18.36
C ASP A 339 -18.19 -1.07 -17.96
N VAL A 340 -17.36 -0.31 -18.69
CA VAL A 340 -15.95 -0.13 -18.33
C VAL A 340 -15.77 0.64 -17.02
N GLU A 341 -16.52 1.72 -16.82
CA GLU A 341 -16.50 2.49 -15.58
C GLU A 341 -16.86 1.60 -14.38
N SER A 342 -17.84 0.69 -14.55
CA SER A 342 -18.23 -0.26 -13.51
C SER A 342 -17.06 -1.18 -13.10
N VAL A 343 -16.32 -1.69 -14.08
CA VAL A 343 -15.13 -2.54 -13.84
C VAL A 343 -14.00 -1.72 -13.24
N SER A 344 -13.77 -0.49 -13.71
CA SER A 344 -12.78 0.43 -13.13
C SER A 344 -13.05 0.69 -11.64
N LYS A 345 -14.31 0.94 -11.26
CA LYS A 345 -14.72 1.09 -9.86
C LYS A 345 -14.54 -0.19 -9.07
N ALA A 346 -14.87 -1.35 -9.65
CA ALA A 346 -14.68 -2.64 -8.98
C ALA A 346 -13.19 -2.91 -8.68
N LEU A 347 -12.28 -2.59 -9.62
CA LEU A 347 -10.82 -2.69 -9.45
C LEU A 347 -10.25 -1.80 -8.34
N GLN A 348 -11.00 -0.81 -7.86
CA GLN A 348 -10.61 0.02 -6.72
C GLN A 348 -10.89 -0.64 -5.37
N GLY A 349 -11.61 -1.77 -5.34
CA GLY A 349 -11.90 -2.55 -4.15
C GLY A 349 -10.67 -3.24 -3.57
N SER A 350 -10.71 -3.55 -2.27
CA SER A 350 -9.61 -4.21 -1.54
C SER A 350 -9.57 -5.73 -1.71
N ASN A 351 -10.67 -6.35 -2.16
CA ASN A 351 -10.86 -7.80 -2.20
C ASN A 351 -11.08 -8.25 -3.64
N VAL A 352 -10.15 -7.92 -4.53
CA VAL A 352 -10.21 -8.31 -5.94
C VAL A 352 -9.00 -9.16 -6.26
N ASP A 353 -9.23 -10.35 -6.80
CA ASP A 353 -8.16 -11.26 -7.23
C ASP A 353 -8.03 -11.32 -8.77
N LEU A 354 -7.06 -12.11 -9.25
CA LEU A 354 -6.85 -12.29 -10.70
C LEU A 354 -7.98 -13.06 -11.39
N LEU A 355 -8.76 -13.85 -10.65
CA LEU A 355 -9.92 -14.57 -11.18
C LEU A 355 -11.08 -13.60 -11.43
N ASP A 356 -11.39 -12.72 -10.48
CA ASP A 356 -12.40 -11.68 -10.63
C ASP A 356 -12.13 -10.83 -11.89
N VAL A 357 -10.89 -10.36 -12.02
CA VAL A 357 -10.45 -9.59 -13.20
C VAL A 357 -10.66 -10.36 -14.49
N ARG A 358 -10.31 -11.65 -14.50
CA ARG A 358 -10.50 -12.49 -15.69
C ARG A 358 -11.97 -12.60 -16.07
N VAL A 359 -12.86 -12.80 -15.09
CA VAL A 359 -14.31 -12.87 -15.31
C VAL A 359 -14.84 -11.56 -15.89
N TRP A 360 -14.44 -10.42 -15.32
CA TRP A 360 -14.88 -9.10 -15.80
C TRP A 360 -14.36 -8.79 -17.20
N PHE A 361 -13.08 -9.10 -17.46
CA PHE A 361 -12.48 -8.89 -18.77
C PHE A 361 -13.08 -9.81 -19.85
N ASP A 362 -13.39 -11.06 -19.52
CA ASP A 362 -14.09 -11.97 -20.44
C ASP A 362 -15.51 -11.48 -20.75
N GLY A 363 -16.21 -10.94 -19.75
CA GLY A 363 -17.50 -10.27 -19.94
C GLY A 363 -17.40 -9.09 -20.90
N LEU A 364 -16.46 -8.17 -20.65
CA LEU A 364 -16.22 -7.00 -21.52
C LEU A 364 -15.80 -7.39 -22.94
N ILE A 365 -15.04 -8.48 -23.12
CA ILE A 365 -14.68 -9.00 -24.44
C ILE A 365 -15.88 -9.62 -25.16
N THR A 366 -16.80 -10.23 -24.41
CA THR A 366 -18.03 -10.81 -24.98
C THR A 366 -18.93 -9.72 -25.54
N GLU A 367 -19.13 -8.64 -24.78
CA GLU A 367 -19.90 -7.48 -25.24
C GLU A 367 -19.14 -6.71 -26.34
N MET A 368 -17.82 -6.59 -26.20
CA MET A 368 -16.98 -5.83 -27.12
C MET A 368 -15.69 -6.57 -27.52
N PRO A 369 -15.73 -7.38 -28.60
CA PRO A 369 -14.62 -8.24 -29.00
C PRO A 369 -13.30 -7.51 -29.30
N SER A 370 -13.35 -6.23 -29.66
CA SER A 370 -12.17 -5.39 -29.92
C SER A 370 -11.27 -5.23 -28.68
N TYR A 371 -11.83 -5.36 -27.47
CA TYR A 371 -11.07 -5.30 -26.22
C TYR A 371 -10.14 -6.49 -25.98
N ALA A 372 -10.31 -7.59 -26.72
CA ALA A 372 -9.42 -8.74 -26.64
C ALA A 372 -7.95 -8.35 -26.86
N ARG A 373 -7.67 -7.31 -27.67
CA ARG A 373 -6.32 -6.80 -27.94
C ARG A 373 -5.52 -6.42 -26.69
N TYR A 374 -6.19 -5.95 -25.63
CA TYR A 374 -5.52 -5.54 -24.38
C TYR A 374 -5.97 -6.36 -23.16
N ARG A 375 -7.11 -7.06 -23.25
CA ARG A 375 -7.75 -7.71 -22.11
C ARG A 375 -7.76 -9.24 -22.21
N ALA A 376 -7.42 -9.83 -23.37
CA ALA A 376 -7.36 -11.28 -23.50
C ALA A 376 -6.22 -11.89 -22.67
N PRO A 377 -6.33 -13.15 -22.20
CA PRO A 377 -5.31 -13.79 -21.35
C PRO A 377 -3.91 -13.86 -21.96
N ARG A 378 -3.83 -13.80 -23.30
CA ARG A 378 -2.59 -13.87 -24.07
C ARG A 378 -2.40 -12.66 -24.99
N ALA A 379 -3.02 -11.54 -24.65
CA ALA A 379 -2.78 -10.28 -25.35
C ALA A 379 -1.31 -9.86 -25.22
N ASP A 380 -0.75 -9.18 -26.23
CA ASP A 380 0.67 -8.76 -26.26
C ASP A 380 1.08 -7.85 -25.08
N ILE A 381 0.10 -7.24 -24.40
CA ILE A 381 0.32 -6.42 -23.21
C ILE A 381 0.55 -7.27 -21.94
N VAL A 382 0.14 -8.54 -21.93
CA VAL A 382 0.30 -9.47 -20.81
C VAL A 382 1.72 -10.04 -20.84
N HIS A 383 2.54 -9.63 -19.87
CA HIS A 383 3.94 -10.03 -19.81
C HIS A 383 4.13 -11.51 -19.44
N SER A 384 3.39 -11.97 -18.43
CA SER A 384 3.53 -13.32 -17.87
C SER A 384 2.22 -14.11 -18.05
N PRO A 385 1.83 -14.47 -19.29
CA PRO A 385 0.52 -15.05 -19.58
C PRO A 385 0.30 -16.41 -18.92
N ASP A 386 1.32 -17.27 -18.87
CA ASP A 386 1.22 -18.58 -18.21
C ASP A 386 1.13 -18.44 -16.69
N PHE A 387 1.72 -17.38 -16.11
CA PHE A 387 1.54 -17.06 -14.69
C PHE A 387 0.11 -16.59 -14.41
N GLU A 388 -0.37 -15.56 -15.10
CA GLU A 388 -1.74 -15.03 -14.91
C GLU A 388 -2.80 -16.12 -15.15
N ALA A 389 -2.66 -16.92 -16.22
CA ALA A 389 -3.57 -18.05 -16.50
C ALA A 389 -3.49 -19.15 -15.43
N GLY A 390 -2.28 -19.46 -14.96
CA GLY A 390 -2.06 -20.40 -13.86
C GLY A 390 -2.76 -19.97 -12.58
N CYS A 391 -2.61 -18.70 -12.17
CA CYS A 391 -3.30 -18.12 -11.02
C CYS A 391 -4.82 -18.30 -11.14
N VAL A 392 -5.41 -17.93 -12.28
CA VAL A 392 -6.84 -18.10 -12.53
C VAL A 392 -7.29 -19.55 -12.39
N LEU A 393 -6.52 -20.52 -12.90
CA LEU A 393 -6.87 -21.94 -12.78
C LEU A 393 -6.79 -22.44 -11.33
N VAL A 394 -5.78 -22.00 -10.57
CA VAL A 394 -5.68 -22.36 -9.15
C VAL A 394 -6.84 -21.76 -8.35
N LEU A 395 -7.15 -20.49 -8.54
CA LEU A 395 -8.26 -19.79 -7.88
C LEU A 395 -9.63 -20.42 -8.22
N LYS A 396 -9.79 -20.97 -9.42
CA LYS A 396 -10.97 -21.78 -9.82
C LYS A 396 -11.03 -23.17 -9.18
N GLY A 397 -10.05 -23.58 -8.38
CA GLY A 397 -9.94 -24.95 -7.85
C GLY A 397 -9.56 -25.99 -8.92
N GLN A 398 -8.92 -25.55 -10.00
CA GLN A 398 -8.61 -26.36 -11.18
C GLN A 398 -7.11 -26.58 -11.38
N ALA A 399 -6.31 -26.56 -10.31
CA ALA A 399 -4.85 -26.74 -10.35
C ALA A 399 -4.39 -28.03 -11.09
N LYS A 400 -5.22 -29.08 -11.12
CA LYS A 400 -4.95 -30.31 -11.90
C LYS A 400 -4.87 -30.08 -13.42
N ARG A 401 -5.47 -29.01 -13.93
CA ARG A 401 -5.49 -28.65 -15.35
C ARG A 401 -4.30 -27.81 -15.78
N LEU A 402 -3.41 -27.42 -14.86
CA LEU A 402 -2.25 -26.61 -15.16
C LEU A 402 -1.34 -27.31 -16.19
N THR A 403 -0.99 -26.59 -17.24
CA THR A 403 0.01 -26.99 -18.21
C THR A 403 1.41 -27.02 -17.59
N ARG A 404 2.38 -27.60 -18.29
CA ARG A 404 3.78 -27.60 -17.82
C ARG A 404 4.33 -26.18 -17.65
N ALA A 405 3.98 -25.27 -18.55
CA ALA A 405 4.44 -23.88 -18.49
C ALA A 405 3.81 -23.12 -17.31
N GLU A 406 2.50 -23.29 -17.09
CA GLU A 406 1.80 -22.70 -15.95
C GLU A 406 2.35 -23.26 -14.61
N LYS A 407 2.63 -24.56 -14.52
CA LYS A 407 3.26 -25.15 -13.32
C LYS A 407 4.64 -24.57 -13.04
N ALA A 408 5.47 -24.39 -14.07
CA ALA A 408 6.79 -23.77 -13.93
C ALA A 408 6.67 -22.30 -13.48
N ALA A 409 5.71 -21.55 -14.02
CA ALA A 409 5.48 -20.17 -13.63
C ALA A 409 5.00 -20.01 -12.17
N LEU A 410 4.31 -21.01 -11.62
CA LEU A 410 3.81 -21.02 -10.24
C LEU A 410 4.73 -21.75 -9.24
N GLU A 411 5.91 -22.20 -9.66
CA GLU A 411 6.80 -23.04 -8.84
C GLU A 411 7.17 -22.38 -7.51
N SER A 412 7.49 -21.08 -7.52
CA SER A 412 7.84 -20.30 -6.32
C SER A 412 6.71 -20.18 -5.28
N PHE A 413 5.47 -20.45 -5.70
CA PHE A 413 4.25 -20.36 -4.89
C PHE A 413 3.78 -21.72 -4.37
N MET A 414 4.33 -22.82 -4.89
CA MET A 414 3.98 -24.16 -4.42
C MET A 414 4.42 -24.38 -2.99
N VAL A 415 3.53 -25.00 -2.21
CA VAL A 415 3.84 -25.51 -0.88
C VAL A 415 3.99 -27.02 -0.99
N ASP A 416 5.15 -27.55 -0.60
CA ASP A 416 5.34 -28.99 -0.51
C ASP A 416 4.51 -29.53 0.67
N PRO A 417 3.52 -30.42 0.44
CA PRO A 417 2.76 -31.04 1.52
C PRO A 417 3.65 -31.73 2.55
N ARG A 418 4.83 -32.20 2.15
CA ARG A 418 5.81 -32.88 3.01
C ARG A 418 6.58 -31.92 3.93
N ALA A 419 6.61 -30.63 3.61
CA ALA A 419 7.23 -29.60 4.46
C ALA A 419 6.27 -29.13 5.57
N GLN A 420 4.97 -29.16 5.31
CA GLN A 420 3.93 -28.77 6.26
C GLN A 420 3.73 -29.82 7.36
N ASP A 421 3.72 -31.12 7.00
CA ASP A 421 3.59 -32.19 7.99
C ASP A 421 4.87 -32.34 8.86
N ARG A 422 6.07 -32.05 8.33
CA ARG A 422 7.31 -32.05 9.16
C ARG A 422 7.32 -31.01 10.28
N ALA A 423 6.64 -29.87 10.10
CA ALA A 423 6.56 -28.84 11.12
C ALA A 423 5.56 -29.20 12.25
N THR A 424 4.57 -30.05 11.95
CA THR A 424 3.63 -30.60 12.94
C THR A 424 4.13 -31.90 13.56
N ASP A 425 4.97 -32.66 12.86
CA ASP A 425 5.45 -33.99 13.28
C ASP A 425 6.79 -33.96 14.02
N GLU A 426 7.42 -32.79 14.22
CA GLU A 426 8.60 -32.67 15.10
C GLU A 426 8.28 -33.03 16.57
N GLU A 427 6.99 -33.12 16.96
CA GLU A 427 6.55 -33.68 18.25
C GLU A 427 6.13 -35.16 18.19
N GLU A 428 5.98 -35.79 17.01
CA GLU A 428 5.53 -37.19 16.88
C GLU A 428 6.26 -37.96 15.76
N ALA A 429 7.59 -37.86 15.71
CA ALA A 429 8.38 -38.80 14.92
C ALA A 429 8.32 -40.22 15.54
N ASP A 430 7.26 -40.98 15.25
CA ASP A 430 7.18 -42.40 15.54
C ASP A 430 8.18 -43.15 14.65
N ALA A 431 9.43 -43.22 15.12
CA ALA A 431 10.51 -44.00 14.52
C ALA A 431 10.16 -45.50 14.39
N SER A 432 9.02 -45.96 14.95
CA SER A 432 8.50 -47.32 14.85
C SER A 432 7.45 -47.52 13.75
N ALA A 433 7.05 -46.48 12.98
CA ALA A 433 6.05 -46.60 11.94
C ALA A 433 6.39 -47.74 10.94
N SER A 434 5.48 -48.70 10.80
CA SER A 434 5.68 -49.87 9.92
C SER A 434 5.91 -49.47 8.45
N PHE A 435 6.64 -50.29 7.70
CA PHE A 435 6.89 -50.07 6.27
C PHE A 435 5.61 -49.82 5.46
N VAL A 436 4.52 -50.51 5.82
CA VAL A 436 3.20 -50.34 5.18
C VAL A 436 2.59 -48.98 5.49
N LYS A 437 2.69 -48.51 6.75
CA LYS A 437 2.17 -47.18 7.16
C LYS A 437 2.86 -46.06 6.38
N ARG A 438 4.19 -46.14 6.21
CA ARG A 438 4.98 -45.18 5.41
C ARG A 438 4.57 -45.18 3.92
N ILE A 439 4.31 -46.35 3.33
CA ILE A 439 3.83 -46.43 1.94
C ILE A 439 2.43 -45.84 1.80
N GLN A 440 1.52 -46.12 2.73
CA GLN A 440 0.16 -45.58 2.72
C GLN A 440 0.13 -44.06 2.92
N GLU A 441 1.03 -43.55 3.76
CA GLU A 441 1.23 -42.13 3.99
C GLU A 441 1.80 -41.44 2.75
N ASN A 442 2.84 -42.01 2.13
CA ASN A 442 3.36 -41.53 0.85
C ASN A 442 2.28 -41.52 -0.25
N ARG A 443 1.47 -42.58 -0.34
CA ARG A 443 0.36 -42.63 -1.29
C ARG A 443 -0.69 -41.55 -1.02
N ARG A 444 -1.03 -41.29 0.26
CA ARG A 444 -1.94 -40.19 0.64
C ARG A 444 -1.37 -38.82 0.29
N LEU A 445 -0.07 -38.62 0.50
CA LEU A 445 0.63 -37.38 0.14
C LEU A 445 0.69 -37.19 -1.38
N ASP A 446 0.91 -38.25 -2.14
CA ASP A 446 0.89 -38.22 -3.62
C ASP A 446 -0.53 -38.01 -4.19
N GLU A 447 -1.58 -38.38 -3.44
CA GLU A 447 -2.99 -38.11 -3.78
C GLU A 447 -3.46 -36.69 -3.40
N ARG A 448 -2.73 -35.97 -2.52
CA ARG A 448 -3.04 -34.57 -2.16
C ARG A 448 -2.71 -33.64 -3.34
N GLN A 449 -3.60 -32.67 -3.59
CA GLN A 449 -3.34 -31.65 -4.60
C GLN A 449 -2.23 -30.70 -4.11
N PRO A 450 -1.37 -30.19 -5.01
CA PRO A 450 -0.43 -29.13 -4.65
C PRO A 450 -1.22 -27.90 -4.20
N SER A 451 -0.90 -27.39 -3.01
CA SER A 451 -1.38 -26.10 -2.53
C SER A 451 -0.45 -24.99 -3.00
N TYR A 452 -1.04 -23.82 -3.28
CA TYR A 452 -0.31 -22.62 -3.65
C TYR A 452 -0.64 -21.53 -2.64
N GLU A 453 0.41 -20.92 -2.08
CA GLU A 453 0.28 -19.78 -1.17
C GLU A 453 0.26 -18.47 -1.95
N LEU A 454 -0.25 -17.41 -1.33
CA LEU A 454 -0.19 -16.01 -1.78
C LEU A 454 -0.97 -15.68 -3.07
N LEU A 455 -1.31 -16.65 -3.93
CA LEU A 455 -1.95 -16.40 -5.24
C LEU A 455 -3.29 -15.66 -5.14
N ALA A 456 -4.10 -15.96 -4.11
CA ALA A 456 -5.37 -15.27 -3.84
C ALA A 456 -5.18 -13.83 -3.35
N SER A 457 -3.99 -13.55 -2.82
CA SER A 457 -3.64 -12.28 -2.20
C SER A 457 -2.88 -11.36 -3.15
N ILE A 458 -2.44 -11.83 -4.33
CA ILE A 458 -1.70 -11.01 -5.31
C ILE A 458 -2.63 -9.90 -5.85
N PRO A 459 -2.24 -8.62 -5.74
CA PRO A 459 -3.09 -7.54 -6.19
C PRO A 459 -3.07 -7.47 -7.72
N PRO A 460 -4.23 -7.34 -8.38
CA PRO A 460 -4.31 -7.21 -9.84
C PRO A 460 -3.91 -5.81 -10.34
N THR A 461 -3.69 -4.85 -9.44
CA THR A 461 -3.37 -3.45 -9.77
C THR A 461 -2.28 -2.89 -8.87
N SER A 462 -1.58 -1.86 -9.36
CA SER A 462 -0.69 -1.01 -8.56
C SER A 462 -1.42 0.20 -7.94
N ASN A 463 -2.76 0.17 -7.85
CA ASN A 463 -3.57 1.31 -7.39
C ASN A 463 -3.19 1.82 -5.99
N ILE A 464 -2.65 0.96 -5.12
CA ILE A 464 -2.12 1.37 -3.81
C ILE A 464 -0.98 2.38 -3.94
N VAL A 465 -0.11 2.18 -4.94
CA VAL A 465 1.01 3.06 -5.24
C VAL A 465 0.52 4.33 -5.88
N GLU A 466 -0.38 4.25 -6.87
CA GLU A 466 -0.98 5.43 -7.51
C GLU A 466 -1.69 6.34 -6.50
N ARG A 467 -2.46 5.77 -5.56
CA ARG A 467 -3.12 6.51 -4.47
C ARG A 467 -2.10 7.19 -3.57
N PHE A 468 -1.02 6.48 -3.21
CA PHE A 468 0.05 7.04 -2.40
C PHE A 468 0.74 8.21 -3.11
N ILE A 469 1.07 8.04 -4.39
CA ILE A 469 1.68 9.08 -5.23
C ILE A 469 0.77 10.30 -5.32
N SER A 470 -0.55 10.10 -5.51
CA SER A 470 -1.51 11.20 -5.57
C SER A 470 -1.53 12.03 -4.28
N ILE A 471 -1.49 11.38 -3.11
CA ILE A 471 -1.39 12.07 -1.82
C ILE A 471 -0.07 12.84 -1.72
N ALA A 472 1.05 12.20 -2.09
CA ALA A 472 2.36 12.84 -2.07
C ALA A 472 2.42 14.10 -2.97
N GLN A 473 1.87 14.02 -4.18
CA GLN A 473 1.80 15.14 -5.12
C GLN A 473 1.00 16.33 -4.59
N THR A 474 -0.16 16.09 -3.96
CA THR A 474 -0.94 17.19 -3.35
C THR A 474 -0.15 17.92 -2.26
N THR A 475 0.73 17.21 -1.57
CA THR A 475 1.54 17.74 -0.46
C THR A 475 2.72 18.57 -0.96
N ASP A 476 3.45 18.11 -1.98
CA ASP A 476 4.57 18.86 -2.58
C ASP A 476 4.06 20.10 -3.33
N TRP A 477 2.89 19.99 -3.98
CA TRP A 477 2.21 21.14 -4.59
C TRP A 477 1.90 22.22 -3.54
N ASP A 478 1.28 21.87 -2.41
CA ASP A 478 0.97 22.85 -1.36
C ASP A 478 2.24 23.45 -0.73
N ALA A 479 3.32 22.69 -0.57
CA ALA A 479 4.58 23.19 -0.03
C ALA A 479 5.23 24.25 -0.93
N ARG A 480 5.33 23.99 -2.25
CA ARG A 480 5.96 24.92 -3.21
C ARG A 480 5.07 26.11 -3.59
N THR A 481 3.74 25.95 -3.57
CA THR A 481 2.83 27.08 -3.81
C THR A 481 2.84 28.09 -2.66
N VAL A 482 3.14 27.64 -1.44
CA VAL A 482 3.33 28.53 -0.27
C VAL A 482 4.69 29.22 -0.31
N GLU A 483 5.75 28.57 -0.79
CA GLU A 483 7.08 29.20 -0.96
C GLU A 483 7.13 30.23 -2.10
N SER A 484 6.32 30.06 -3.16
CA SER A 484 6.22 31.03 -4.25
C SER A 484 5.29 32.22 -3.97
N ALA A 485 4.53 32.17 -2.87
CA ALA A 485 3.65 33.24 -2.40
C ALA A 485 4.23 34.06 -1.23
N GLY A 486 5.50 33.84 -0.88
CA GLY A 486 6.23 34.49 0.23
C GLY A 486 7.07 35.69 -0.18
#